data_AF-A0A5K7ZTC7-F1
#
_entry.id   AF-A0A5K7ZTC7-F1
#
_cell.length_a   1.000
_cell.length_b   1.000
_cell.length_c   1.000
_cell.angle_alpha   90.00
_cell.angle_beta   90.00
_cell.angle_gamma   90.00
#
_symmetry.space_group_name_H-M   'P 1'
#
loop_
_entity.id
_entity.type
_entity.pdbx_description
1 polymer ?
#
loop_
_entity_poly.entity_id
_entity_poly.type
_entity_poly.pdbx_seq_one_letter_code
_entity_poly.pdbx_strand_id
1 'polypeptide(L)' 'MKRQQIISILKKQPDLLRTYSIQHIYLFGSVDRNEAIDTNDVDLLVGSTSFLN' A
#
# COMPACT_ATOMS: atom_id res chain seq x y z
N MET A 1 -12.81 -0.69 -2.18
CA MET A 1 -12.16 0.61 -1.87
C MET A 1 -11.56 1.21 -3.14
N LYS A 2 -11.52 2.54 -3.32
CA LYS A 2 -10.93 3.18 -4.51
C LYS A 2 -9.44 3.50 -4.30
N ARG A 3 -8.65 3.48 -5.38
CA ARG A 3 -7.21 3.83 -5.40
C ARG A 3 -6.88 5.10 -4.62
N GLN A 4 -7.65 6.17 -4.83
CA GLN A 4 -7.42 7.47 -4.18
C GLN A 4 -7.60 7.42 -2.66
N GLN A 5 -8.51 6.58 -2.16
CA GLN A 5 -8.73 6.39 -0.73
C GLN A 5 -7.54 5.66 -0.10
N ILE A 6 -7.03 4.62 -0.75
CA ILE A 6 -5.85 3.86 -0.29
C ILE A 6 -4.63 4.79 -0.18
N ILE A 7 -4.36 5.57 -1.23
CA ILE A 7 -3.27 6.56 -1.22
C ILE A 7 -3.44 7.55 -0.07
N SER A 8 -4.68 7.99 0.19
CA SER A 8 -4.97 8.94 1.28
C SER A 8 -4.78 8.33 2.66
N ILE A 9 -5.08 7.04 2.84
CA ILE A 9 -4.82 6.30 4.09
C ILE A 9 -3.31 6.19 4.31
N LEU A 10 -2.56 5.72 3.31
CA LEU A 10 -1.10 5.54 3.42
C LEU A 10 -0.38 6.86 3.70
N LYS A 11 -0.78 7.96 3.06
CA LYS A 11 -0.22 9.30 3.30
C LYS A 11 -0.45 9.83 4.72
N LYS A 12 -1.46 9.32 5.43
CA LYS A 12 -1.76 9.70 6.82
C LYS A 12 -0.99 8.86 7.86
N GLN A 13 -0.17 7.90 7.43
CA GLN A 13 0.54 6.98 8.31
C GLN A 13 2.08 7.06 8.15
N PRO A 14 2.70 8.27 8.09
CA PRO A 14 4.13 8.39 7.81
C PRO A 14 5.00 7.69 8.86
N ASP A 15 4.63 7.76 10.14
CA ASP A 15 5.40 7.15 11.24
C ASP A 15 5.38 5.63 11.17
N LEU A 16 4.24 5.04 10.77
CA LEU A 16 4.11 3.59 10.57
C LEU A 16 5.02 3.12 9.44
N LEU A 17 4.99 3.83 8.30
CA LEU A 17 5.84 3.51 7.15
C LEU A 17 7.32 3.63 7.49
N ARG A 18 7.69 4.64 8.27
CA ARG A 18 9.06 4.81 8.78
C ARG A 18 9.47 3.70 9.75
N THR A 19 8.59 3.32 10.68
CA THR A 19 8.84 2.26 11.68
C THR A 19 9.21 0.95 11.01
N TYR A 20 8.55 0.61 9.90
CA TYR A 20 8.84 -0.60 9.13
C TYR A 20 9.88 -0.41 8.04
N SER A 21 10.56 0.74 7.96
CA SER A 21 11.54 1.07 6.92
C SER A 21 11.02 0.88 5.49
N ILE A 22 9.73 1.20 5.28
CA ILE A 22 9.09 1.12 3.97
C ILE A 22 9.57 2.27 3.09
N GLN A 23 10.14 1.93 1.94
CA GLN A 23 10.61 2.90 0.95
C GLN A 23 9.63 3.08 -0.20
N HIS A 24 9.05 1.96 -0.66
CA HIS A 24 8.17 1.95 -1.81
C HIS A 24 6.93 1.10 -1.53
N ILE A 25 5.77 1.59 -1.95
CA ILE A 25 4.52 0.85 -1.94
C ILE A 25 3.93 0.95 -3.34
N TYR A 26 3.57 -0.20 -3.91
CA TYR A 26 2.86 -0.29 -5.18
C TYR A 26 1.49 -0.92 -4.94
N LEU A 27 0.45 -0.28 -5.47
CA LEU A 27 -0.88 -0.88 -5.56
C LEU A 27 -0.92 -1.76 -6.79
N PHE A 28 -1.41 -2.99 -6.64
CA PHE A 28 -1.65 -3.88 -7.77
C PHE A 28 -2.98 -4.60 -7.60
N GLY A 29 -3.26 -5.58 -8.45
CA GLY A 29 -4.46 -6.42 -8.31
C GLY A 29 -5.74 -5.74 -8.78
N SER A 30 -6.87 -6.21 -8.25
CA SER A 30 -8.22 -5.86 -8.74
C SER A 30 -8.53 -4.36 -8.62
N VAL A 31 -8.00 -3.69 -7.59
CA VAL A 31 -8.20 -2.25 -7.40
C VAL A 31 -7.46 -1.44 -8.46
N ASP A 32 -6.25 -1.84 -8.85
CA ASP A 32 -5.47 -1.15 -9.88
C ASP A 32 -6.08 -1.35 -11.29
N ARG A 33 -6.61 -2.55 -11.57
CA ARG A 33 -7.32 -2.86 -12.83
C ARG A 33 -8.75 -2.33 -12.92
N ASN A 34 -9.24 -1.65 -11.88
CA ASN A 34 -10.63 -1.16 -11.78
C ASN A 34 -11.68 -2.29 -11.86
N GLU A 35 -11.35 -3.47 -11.35
CA GLU A 35 -12.22 -4.65 -11.28
C GLU A 35 -12.75 -4.92 -9.86
N ALA A 36 -12.23 -4.21 -8.85
CA ALA A 36 -12.61 -4.40 -7.45
C ALA A 36 -14.07 -3.99 -7.18
N ILE A 37 -14.83 -4.92 -6.59
CA ILE A 37 -16.09 -4.68 -5.88
C ILE A 37 -15.83 -4.36 -4.40
N ASP A 38 -16.88 -3.95 -3.67
CA ASP A 38 -16.75 -3.43 -2.31
C ASP A 38 -16.22 -4.44 -1.29
N THR A 39 -16.35 -5.74 -1.57
CA THR A 39 -15.88 -6.83 -0.73
C THR A 39 -14.49 -7.34 -1.10
N ASN A 40 -13.87 -6.84 -2.18
CA ASN A 40 -12.52 -7.22 -2.53
C ASN A 40 -11.50 -6.69 -1.52
N ASP A 41 -10.44 -7.47 -1.39
CA ASP A 41 -9.18 -7.12 -0.75
C ASP A 41 -8.40 -6.03 -1.52
N VAL A 42 -7.32 -5.56 -0.89
CA VAL A 42 -6.40 -4.58 -1.44
C VAL A 42 -5.00 -5.18 -1.48
N ASP A 43 -4.45 -5.35 -2.68
CA ASP A 43 -3.12 -5.91 -2.89
C ASP A 43 -2.04 -4.81 -2.89
N LEU A 44 -1.09 -4.90 -1.97
CA LEU A 44 0.04 -3.96 -1.87
C LEU A 44 1.37 -4.71 -1.94
N LEU A 45 2.27 -4.24 -2.82
CA LEU A 45 3.66 -4.68 -2.86
C LEU A 45 4.50 -3.67 -2.09
N VAL A 46 5.26 -4.17 -1.12
CA VAL A 46 5.96 -3.33 -0.15
C VAL A 46 7.46 -3.57 -0.25
N GLY A 47 8.20 -2.55 -0.66
CA GLY A 47 9.65 -2.52 -0.64
C GLY A 47 10.16 -1.88 0.64
N SER A 48 10.96 -2.63 1.41
CA SER A 48 11.67 -2.12 2.59
C SER A 48 13.17 -2.32 2.41
N THR A 49 13.97 -1.40 2.95
CA THR A 49 15.40 -1.62 3.11
C THR A 49 15.63 -2.17 4.50
N SER A 50 15.76 -3.48 4.61
CA SER A 50 16.40 -4.13 5.75
C SER A 50 17.86 -4.41 5.40
N PHE A 51 18.78 -3.77 6.11
CA PHE A 51 20.14 -4.32 6.21
C PHE A 51 20.01 -5.59 7.05
N LEU A 52 20.18 -6.75 6.43
CA LEU A 52 20.49 -7.98 7.16
C LEU A 52 21.87 -7.74 7.81
N ASN A 53 21.87 -7.32 9.07
CA ASN A 53 23.06 -7.41 9.93
C ASN A 53 23.11 -8.80 10.55
#